data_AF-A0AAV4FSG2-F1
#
_entry.id   AF-A0AAV4FSG2-F1
#
_cell.length_a   1.000
_cell.length_b   1.000
_cell.length_c   1.000
_cell.angle_alpha   90.00
_cell.angle_beta   90.00
_cell.angle_gamma   90.00
#
_symmetry.space_group_name_H-M   'P 1'
#
loop_
_entity.id
_entity.type
_entity.pdbx_description
1 polymer ?
#
loop_
_entity_poly.entity_id
_entity_poly.type
_entity_poly.pdbx_seq_one_letter_code
_entity_poly.pdbx_strand_id
1 'polypeptide(L)'
;MGMGSILLVATLAVLALLPSTSMGDVELTHISTAYLPPWGGKKPALFSNAVEQIAYDPNRKLIYVAGERILHVLNATNPADLALEVSLDQHHDDFTDIDLCGGRIFLTARNITDPPNSYLRIYESYDMERQDPLELVLETEGMT
;
A
#
# COMPACT_ATOMS: atom_id res chain seq x y z
N MET A 1 -45.63 21.64 36.77
CA MET A 1 -45.59 20.30 36.15
C MET A 1 -46.14 20.44 34.73
N GLY A 2 -45.42 20.37 33.62
CA GLY A 2 -44.03 20.03 33.33
C GLY A 2 -43.91 19.86 31.81
N MET A 3 -44.08 20.94 31.04
CA MET A 3 -44.00 20.90 29.56
C MET A 3 -42.65 20.36 29.04
N GLY A 4 -41.58 20.50 29.84
CA GLY A 4 -40.27 19.94 29.52
C GLY A 4 -40.22 18.40 29.49
N SER A 5 -41.13 17.72 30.21
CA SER A 5 -41.14 16.24 30.26
C SER A 5 -41.75 15.61 29.01
N ILE A 6 -42.71 16.28 28.37
CA ILE A 6 -43.35 15.76 27.14
C ILE A 6 -42.41 15.90 25.95
N LEU A 7 -41.68 17.01 25.86
CA LEU A 7 -40.74 17.24 24.77
C LEU A 7 -39.59 16.22 24.81
N LEU A 8 -39.08 15.90 26.01
CA LEU A 8 -38.00 14.93 26.20
C LEU A 8 -38.40 13.52 25.72
N VAL A 9 -39.61 13.08 26.09
CA VAL A 9 -40.15 11.76 25.71
C VAL A 9 -40.37 11.68 24.20
N ALA A 10 -40.85 12.75 23.56
CA ALA A 10 -41.01 12.79 22.11
C ALA A 10 -39.67 12.71 21.37
N THR A 11 -38.62 13.40 21.84
CA THR A 11 -37.27 13.29 21.25
C THR A 11 -36.66 11.90 21.41
N LEU A 12 -36.85 11.24 22.56
CA LEU A 12 -36.35 9.88 22.78
C LEU A 12 -37.06 8.85 21.87
N ALA A 13 -38.37 9.02 21.64
CA ALA A 13 -39.12 8.15 20.75
C ALA A 13 -38.67 8.28 19.28
N VAL A 14 -38.35 9.49 18.82
CA VAL A 14 -37.82 9.73 17.47
C VAL A 14 -36.42 9.14 17.30
N LEU A 15 -35.56 9.24 18.33
CA LEU A 15 -34.21 8.67 18.28
C LEU A 15 -34.21 7.13 18.23
N ALA A 16 -35.19 6.49 18.88
CA ALA A 16 -35.35 5.04 18.89
C ALA A 16 -35.95 4.46 17.59
N LEU A 17 -36.53 5.32 16.74
CA LEU A 17 -37.09 4.95 15.43
C LEU A 17 -36.08 5.14 14.29
N LEU A 18 -34.87 5.63 14.58
CA LEU A 18 -33.83 5.70 13.57
C LEU A 18 -33.42 4.27 13.20
N PRO A 19 -33.53 3.88 11.91
CA PRO A 19 -33.10 2.57 11.47
C PRO A 19 -31.61 2.45 11.80
N SER A 20 -31.29 1.49 12.67
CA SER A 20 -29.91 1.06 12.88
C SER A 20 -29.37 0.65 11.52
N THR A 21 -28.45 1.45 10.98
CA THR A 21 -27.68 1.08 9.80
C THR A 21 -26.98 -0.22 10.15
N SER A 22 -27.51 -1.35 9.67
CA SER A 22 -26.78 -2.60 9.72
C SER A 22 -25.51 -2.33 8.91
N MET A 23 -24.39 -2.16 9.59
CA MET A 23 -23.10 -2.36 8.95
C MET A 23 -23.19 -3.80 8.47
N GLY A 24 -23.42 -3.98 7.16
CA GLY A 24 -23.48 -5.31 6.57
C GLY A 24 -22.22 -6.04 7.01
N ASP A 25 -22.39 -7.23 7.57
CA ASP A 25 -21.27 -8.01 8.05
C ASP A 25 -20.25 -8.13 6.92
N VAL A 26 -19.04 -7.62 7.18
CA VAL A 26 -17.90 -7.84 6.28
C VAL A 26 -17.48 -9.28 6.52
N GLU A 27 -18.06 -10.20 5.76
CA GLU A 27 -17.69 -11.61 5.80
C GLU A 27 -16.33 -11.77 5.10
N LEU A 28 -15.30 -12.01 5.90
CA LEU A 28 -13.99 -12.39 5.39
C LEU A 28 -14.11 -13.78 4.78
N THR A 29 -13.92 -13.86 3.46
CA THR A 29 -13.89 -15.11 2.72
C THR A 29 -12.45 -15.54 2.53
N HIS A 30 -12.17 -16.81 2.83
CA HIS A 30 -10.85 -17.39 2.63
C HIS A 30 -10.54 -17.45 1.13
N ILE A 31 -9.53 -16.70 0.70
CA ILE A 31 -8.95 -16.80 -0.63
C ILE A 31 -7.67 -17.64 -0.54
N SER A 32 -7.65 -18.78 -1.24
CA SER A 32 -6.47 -19.66 -1.26
C SER A 32 -5.40 -19.19 -2.25
N THR A 33 -5.74 -18.27 -3.16
CA THR A 33 -4.85 -17.80 -4.22
C THR A 33 -5.34 -16.44 -4.73
N ALA A 34 -4.44 -15.46 -4.84
CA ALA A 34 -4.67 -14.22 -5.58
C ALA A 34 -3.84 -14.26 -6.88
N TYR A 35 -4.51 -14.15 -8.03
CA TYR A 35 -3.87 -14.18 -9.35
C TYR A 35 -3.76 -12.77 -9.92
N LEU A 36 -2.54 -12.32 -10.19
CA LEU A 36 -2.28 -11.10 -10.95
C LEU A 36 -2.17 -11.45 -12.44
N PRO A 37 -3.15 -11.08 -13.28
CA PRO A 37 -3.09 -11.41 -14.70
C PRO A 37 -1.96 -10.65 -15.41
N PRO A 38 -1.27 -11.27 -16.38
CA PRO A 38 -0.31 -10.57 -17.22
C PRO A 38 -1.03 -9.58 -18.14
N TRP A 39 -0.68 -8.30 -18.09
CA TRP A 39 -1.29 -7.26 -18.95
C TRP A 39 -0.54 -7.07 -20.28
N GLY A 40 -1.25 -6.92 -21.40
CA GLY A 40 -0.65 -6.51 -22.69
C GLY A 40 0.32 -7.52 -23.35
N GLY A 41 0.32 -8.79 -22.94
CA GLY A 41 1.26 -9.80 -23.47
C GLY A 41 2.71 -9.62 -23.02
N LYS A 42 2.99 -8.64 -22.15
CA LYS A 42 4.27 -8.48 -21.45
C LYS A 42 4.01 -8.41 -19.96
N LYS A 43 4.47 -9.42 -19.23
CA LYS A 43 4.56 -9.35 -17.76
C LYS A 43 5.47 -8.17 -17.41
N PRO A 44 5.18 -7.38 -16.35
CA PRO A 44 6.23 -6.66 -15.64
C PRO A 44 7.31 -7.70 -15.33
N ALA A 45 8.44 -7.60 -16.02
CA ALA A 45 9.51 -8.57 -15.90
C ALA A 45 10.41 -8.07 -14.79
N LEU A 46 10.30 -8.69 -13.63
CA LEU A 46 11.32 -8.62 -12.60
C LEU A 46 12.50 -9.44 -13.12
N PHE A 47 13.73 -8.94 -12.99
CA PHE A 47 14.92 -9.77 -13.26
C PHE A 47 14.87 -11.07 -12.40
N SER A 48 15.60 -12.10 -12.84
CA SER A 48 15.82 -13.44 -12.25
C SER A 48 14.69 -14.23 -11.50
N ASN A 49 13.45 -13.74 -11.44
CA ASN A 49 12.19 -14.44 -11.11
C ASN A 49 11.73 -14.50 -9.63
N ALA A 50 11.53 -13.37 -8.94
CA ALA A 50 10.49 -13.28 -7.89
C ALA A 50 10.11 -11.82 -7.59
N VAL A 51 8.84 -11.60 -7.24
CA VAL A 51 8.46 -10.50 -6.36
C VAL A 51 8.91 -10.94 -4.97
N GLU A 52 9.81 -10.20 -4.32
CA GLU A 52 10.16 -10.50 -2.94
C GLU A 52 9.01 -10.06 -2.04
N GLN A 53 8.51 -8.84 -2.24
CA GLN A 53 7.40 -8.31 -1.44
C GLN A 53 6.58 -7.21 -2.13
N ILE A 54 5.33 -7.04 -1.69
CA ILE A 54 4.45 -5.95 -2.11
C ILE A 54 3.88 -5.20 -0.91
N ALA A 55 3.60 -3.91 -1.10
CA ALA A 55 2.81 -3.10 -0.18
C ALA A 55 1.73 -2.34 -0.97
N TYR A 56 0.53 -2.20 -0.39
CA TYR A 56 -0.60 -1.54 -1.04
C TYR A 56 -1.04 -0.29 -0.27
N ASP A 57 -1.09 0.85 -0.96
CA ASP A 57 -1.70 2.08 -0.46
C ASP A 57 -3.17 2.13 -0.89
N PRO A 58 -4.14 1.86 0.02
CA PRO A 58 -5.55 1.85 -0.33
C PRO A 58 -6.13 3.24 -0.61
N ASN A 59 -5.49 4.31 -0.13
CA ASN A 59 -5.97 5.68 -0.32
C ASN A 59 -5.63 6.17 -1.72
N ARG A 60 -4.41 5.90 -2.18
CA ARG A 60 -3.93 6.28 -3.51
C ARG A 60 -4.13 5.22 -4.58
N LYS A 61 -4.54 4.00 -4.19
CA LYS A 61 -4.65 2.85 -5.10
C LYS A 61 -3.32 2.52 -5.78
N LEU A 62 -2.23 2.56 -5.02
CA LEU A 62 -0.88 2.27 -5.51
C LEU A 62 -0.39 0.93 -4.94
N ILE A 63 0.24 0.13 -5.78
CA ILE A 63 0.96 -1.08 -5.38
C ILE A 63 2.45 -0.81 -5.54
N TYR A 64 3.19 -0.98 -4.46
CA TYR A 64 4.65 -0.94 -4.48
C TYR A 64 5.17 -2.37 -4.53
N VAL A 65 6.13 -2.63 -5.39
CA VAL A 65 6.70 -3.96 -5.60
C VAL A 65 8.21 -3.88 -5.42
N ALA A 66 8.72 -4.58 -4.42
CA ALA A 66 10.14 -4.73 -4.15
C ALA A 66 10.64 -6.06 -4.69
N GLY A 67 11.83 -6.04 -5.29
CA GLY A 67 12.53 -7.25 -5.72
C GLY A 67 14.01 -7.00 -5.98
N GLU A 68 14.65 -7.97 -6.62
CA GLU A 68 16.06 -7.90 -7.01
C GLU A 68 16.32 -6.62 -7.82
N ARG A 69 17.09 -5.70 -7.23
CA ARG A 69 17.50 -4.42 -7.83
C ARG A 69 16.40 -3.47 -8.24
N ILE A 70 15.13 -3.80 -8.01
CA ILE A 70 14.03 -3.07 -8.62
C ILE A 70 12.93 -2.74 -7.62
N LEU A 71 12.48 -1.50 -7.70
CA LEU A 71 11.28 -1.02 -7.03
C LEU A 71 10.32 -0.49 -8.09
N HIS A 72 9.13 -1.08 -8.16
CA HIS A 72 8.05 -0.58 -9.01
C HIS A 72 6.95 0.09 -8.21
N VAL A 73 6.31 1.07 -8.83
CA VAL A 73 5.04 1.64 -8.40
C VAL A 73 4.02 1.37 -9.50
N LEU A 74 2.95 0.67 -9.16
CA LEU A 74 1.85 0.35 -10.06
C LEU A 74 0.60 1.12 -9.62
N ASN A 75 -0.08 1.74 -10.58
CA ASN A 75 -1.39 2.32 -10.39
C ASN A 75 -2.47 1.25 -10.54
N ALA A 76 -3.21 1.03 -9.47
CA ALA A 76 -4.28 0.06 -9.34
C ALA A 76 -5.66 0.71 -9.23
N THR A 77 -5.83 1.94 -9.74
CA THR A 77 -7.13 2.61 -9.84
C THR A 77 -8.12 1.76 -10.64
N ASN A 78 -7.65 1.09 -11.69
CA ASN A 78 -8.35 -0.01 -12.33
C ASN A 78 -7.63 -1.33 -11.98
N PRO A 79 -8.20 -2.21 -11.13
CA PRO A 79 -7.55 -3.48 -10.79
C PRO A 79 -7.49 -4.44 -11.97
N ALA A 80 -8.36 -4.23 -12.96
CA ALA A 80 -8.28 -4.86 -14.25
C ALA A 80 -7.71 -3.86 -15.25
N ASP A 81 -6.63 -3.12 -14.94
CA ASP A 81 -5.64 -2.52 -15.86
C ASP A 81 -4.55 -1.84 -15.02
N LEU A 82 -3.55 -2.61 -14.57
CA LEU A 82 -2.47 -2.07 -13.75
C LEU A 82 -1.47 -1.31 -14.65
N ALA A 83 -1.25 -0.03 -14.36
CA ALA A 83 -0.27 0.78 -15.07
C ALA A 83 1.04 0.89 -14.27
N LEU A 84 2.19 0.71 -14.92
CA LEU A 84 3.49 0.99 -14.32
C LEU A 84 3.73 2.51 -14.33
N GLU A 85 3.81 3.11 -13.15
CA GLU A 85 4.05 4.56 -12.97
C GLU A 85 5.55 4.84 -12.83
N VAL A 86 6.22 4.09 -11.96
CA VAL A 86 7.64 4.28 -11.63
C VAL A 86 8.37 2.95 -11.62
N SER A 87 9.61 2.97 -12.11
CA SER A 87 10.56 1.87 -11.99
C SER A 87 11.92 2.42 -11.59
N LEU A 88 12.37 2.10 -10.39
CA LEU A 88 13.68 2.44 -9.88
C LEU A 88 14.57 1.19 -9.94
N ASP A 89 15.66 1.27 -10.69
CA ASP A 89 16.72 0.24 -10.75
C ASP A 89 17.90 0.69 -9.89
N GLN A 90 18.30 -0.16 -8.93
CA GLN A 90 19.46 0.02 -8.07
C GLN A 90 20.42 -1.14 -8.27
N HIS A 91 21.46 -0.91 -9.07
CA HIS A 91 22.37 -1.97 -9.51
C HIS A 91 23.17 -2.68 -8.41
N HIS A 92 23.24 -2.09 -7.21
CA HIS A 92 24.06 -2.58 -6.09
C HIS A 92 23.23 -3.00 -4.87
N ASP A 93 21.91 -2.97 -4.97
CA ASP A 93 21.03 -3.22 -3.84
C ASP A 93 19.90 -4.16 -4.23
N ASP A 94 19.63 -5.19 -3.42
CA ASP A 94 18.41 -5.98 -3.53
C ASP A 94 17.38 -5.49 -2.51
N PHE A 95 16.18 -5.15 -2.96
CA PHE A 95 15.10 -4.80 -2.06
C PHE A 95 14.40 -6.07 -1.56
N THR A 96 14.48 -6.32 -0.25
CA THR A 96 14.04 -7.60 0.35
C THR A 96 12.70 -7.52 1.08
N ASP A 97 12.28 -6.34 1.53
CA ASP A 97 11.03 -6.12 2.27
C ASP A 97 10.55 -4.69 1.98
N ILE A 98 9.24 -4.50 1.98
CA ILE A 98 8.58 -3.21 1.79
C ILE A 98 7.33 -3.09 2.67
N ASP A 99 7.19 -1.94 3.33
CA ASP A 99 6.00 -1.57 4.10
C ASP A 99 5.62 -0.09 3.92
N LEU A 100 4.38 0.26 4.26
CA LEU A 100 3.81 1.59 4.12
C LEU A 100 3.29 2.12 5.45
N CYS A 101 3.76 3.29 5.85
CA CYS A 101 3.24 3.97 7.04
C CYS A 101 3.30 5.48 6.90
N GLY A 102 2.21 6.17 7.23
CA GLY A 102 2.18 7.63 7.33
C GLY A 102 2.54 8.37 6.05
N GLY A 103 2.22 7.81 4.88
CA GLY A 103 2.61 8.40 3.59
C GLY A 103 4.06 8.16 3.21
N ARG A 104 4.74 7.21 3.86
CA ARG A 104 6.12 6.82 3.55
C ARG A 104 6.21 5.35 3.20
N ILE A 105 7.23 5.04 2.40
CA ILE A 105 7.60 3.69 2.00
C ILE A 105 8.88 3.33 2.75
N PHE A 106 8.86 2.21 3.45
CA PHE A 106 10.00 1.65 4.16
C PHE A 106 10.51 0.47 3.36
N LEU A 107 11.80 0.47 3.02
CA LEU A 107 12.42 -0.53 2.16
C LEU A 107 13.70 -1.04 2.82
N THR A 108 13.76 -2.34 3.07
CA THR A 108 15.02 -2.97 3.46
C THR A 108 15.81 -3.30 2.20
N ALA A 109 17.03 -2.77 2.08
CA ALA A 109 17.91 -2.94 0.94
C ALA A 109 19.16 -3.71 1.38
N ARG A 110 19.36 -4.90 0.81
CA ARG A 110 20.60 -5.66 0.95
C ARG A 110 21.63 -5.12 -0.04
N ASN A 111 22.76 -4.63 0.47
CA ASN A 111 23.89 -4.30 -0.39
C ASN A 111 24.53 -5.60 -0.91
N ILE A 112 24.44 -5.86 -2.21
CA ILE A 112 24.92 -7.13 -2.78
C ILE A 112 26.45 -7.19 -2.87
N THR A 113 27.11 -6.03 -2.82
CA THR A 113 28.58 -5.94 -2.87
C THR A 113 29.21 -5.96 -1.48
N ASP A 114 28.47 -5.55 -0.46
CA ASP A 114 28.90 -5.52 0.94
C ASP A 114 27.74 -5.84 1.91
N PRO A 115 27.32 -7.12 2.01
CA PRO A 115 26.11 -7.51 2.76
C PRO A 115 26.02 -7.03 4.22
N PRO A 116 27.11 -6.95 5.00
CA PRO A 116 27.09 -6.36 6.34
C PRO A 116 26.62 -4.89 6.37
N ASN A 117 26.83 -4.15 5.28
CA ASN A 117 26.41 -2.77 5.11
C ASN A 117 25.08 -2.70 4.34
N SER A 118 24.07 -3.40 4.85
CA SER A 118 22.69 -3.31 4.36
C SER A 118 21.96 -2.14 5.02
N TYR A 119 20.95 -1.60 4.33
CA TYR A 119 20.32 -0.34 4.70
C TYR A 119 18.80 -0.47 4.84
N LEU A 120 18.22 0.41 5.65
CA LEU A 120 16.80 0.78 5.55
C LEU A 120 16.72 2.10 4.79
N ARG A 121 15.95 2.12 3.71
CA ARG A 121 15.60 3.33 2.97
C ARG A 121 14.15 3.71 3.24
N ILE A 122 13.93 5.00 3.47
CA ILE A 122 12.60 5.57 3.64
C ILE A 122 12.39 6.56 2.52
N TYR A 123 11.36 6.35 1.72
CA TYR A 123 10.92 7.26 0.67
C TYR A 123 9.60 7.93 1.05
N GLU A 124 9.36 9.12 0.52
CA GLU A 124 7.99 9.63 0.45
C GLU A 124 7.16 8.74 -0.50
N SER A 125 5.88 8.56 -0.19
CA SER A 125 4.96 7.84 -1.08
C SER A 125 4.82 8.55 -2.40
N TYR A 126 4.69 7.77 -3.48
CA TYR A 126 4.50 8.32 -4.81
C TYR A 126 3.21 9.16 -4.90
N ASP A 127 3.33 10.30 -5.55
CA ASP A 127 2.22 11.21 -5.83
C ASP A 127 1.92 11.20 -7.34
N MET A 128 0.78 10.61 -7.70
CA MET A 128 0.33 10.49 -9.09
C MET A 128 0.08 11.83 -9.77
N GLU A 129 -0.26 12.89 -9.01
CA GLU A 129 -0.53 14.21 -9.58
C GLU A 129 0.76 14.92 -9.98
N ARG A 130 1.81 14.73 -9.18
CA ARG A 130 3.12 15.33 -9.40
C ARG A 130 3.97 14.53 -10.39
N GLN A 131 3.77 13.22 -10.46
CA GLN A 131 4.59 12.28 -11.24
C GLN A 131 6.08 12.40 -10.89
N ASP A 132 6.38 12.76 -9.64
CA ASP A 132 7.75 12.95 -9.17
C ASP A 132 8.42 11.58 -8.94
N PRO A 133 9.75 11.48 -9.14
CA PRO A 133 10.48 10.28 -8.72
C PRO A 133 10.33 10.08 -7.21
N LEU A 134 10.43 8.82 -6.76
CA LEU A 134 10.43 8.50 -5.33
C LEU A 134 11.55 9.26 -4.62
N GLU A 135 11.18 10.17 -3.72
CA GLU A 135 12.10 11.01 -2.98
C GLU A 135 12.63 10.26 -1.75
N LEU A 136 13.94 10.04 -1.70
CA LEU A 136 14.60 9.43 -0.54
C LEU A 136 14.63 10.44 0.61
N VAL A 137 13.97 10.10 1.71
CA VAL A 137 13.91 10.91 2.94
C VAL A 137 15.07 10.57 3.87
N LEU A 138 15.32 9.27 4.04
CA LEU A 138 16.33 8.76 4.97
C LEU A 138 16.91 7.45 4.46
N GLU A 139 18.21 7.30 4.65
CA GLU A 139 18.91 6.02 4.58
C GLU A 139 19.65 5.83 5.90
N THR A 140 19.50 4.64 6.50
CA THR A 140 20.21 4.29 7.72
C THR A 140 20.86 2.92 7.57
N GLU A 141 22.11 2.85 7.99
CA GLU A 141 22.88 1.62 8.12
C GLU A 141 22.40 0.82 9.33
N GLY A 142 22.55 -0.51 9.25
CA GLY A 142 22.45 -1.39 10.42
C GLY A 142 21.06 -1.96 10.66
N MET A 143 20.74 -3.02 9.93
CA MET A 143 19.75 -4.03 10.34
C MET A 143 20.44 -5.40 10.37
N THR A 144 21.33 -5.58 11.35
CA THR A 144 21.86 -6.91 11.72
C THR A 144 21.37 -7.27 13.10
#